data_AF-A0A3M5ZW56-F1
#
_entry.id   AF-A0A3M5ZW56-F1
#
_cell.length_a   1.000
_cell.length_b   1.000
_cell.length_c   1.000
_cell.angle_alpha   90.00
_cell.angle_beta   90.00
_cell.angle_gamma   90.00
#
_symmetry.space_group_name_H-M   'P 1'
#
loop_
_entity.id
_entity.type
_entity.pdbx_description
1 polymer ?
#
loop_
_entity_poly.entity_id
_entity_poly.type
_entity_poly.pdbx_seq_one_letter_code
_entity_poly.pdbx_strand_id
1 'polypeptide(L)'
;MFLDDERTAEAITRQLQTAIKIARKHGSAVVIGHPYPVTLDVLERELPKLKDQGVEWIDLRSMISERGNQASAAHGKNGVYR
;
A
#
# COMPACT_ATOMS: atom_id res chain seq x y z
N MET A 1 -1.91 -8.00 -2.67
CA MET A 1 -1.68 -9.18 -1.78
C MET A 1 -2.76 -9.22 -0.72
N PHE A 2 -3.09 -10.39 -0.16
CA PHE A 2 -4.06 -10.49 0.93
C PHE A 2 -3.37 -10.27 2.28
N LEU A 3 -4.01 -9.47 3.15
CA LEU A 3 -3.46 -9.08 4.44
C LEU A 3 -3.80 -10.09 5.55
N ASP A 4 -4.98 -10.71 5.47
CA ASP A 4 -5.60 -11.46 6.56
C ASP A 4 -6.05 -12.88 6.17
N ASP A 5 -5.30 -13.48 5.24
CA ASP A 5 -5.46 -14.89 4.85
C ASP A 5 -5.40 -15.82 6.07
N GLU A 6 -4.49 -15.51 7.00
CA GLU A 6 -4.48 -16.06 8.35
C GLU A 6 -4.92 -14.99 9.35
N ARG A 7 -5.98 -15.28 10.11
CA ARG A 7 -6.66 -14.32 11.01
C ARG A 7 -5.98 -14.19 12.37
N THR A 8 -4.65 -14.07 12.38
CA THR A 8 -3.85 -13.87 13.59
C THR A 8 -3.13 -12.52 13.51
N ALA A 9 -3.02 -11.84 14.66
CA ALA A 9 -2.38 -10.53 14.71
C ALA A 9 -0.93 -10.58 14.21
N GLU A 10 -0.22 -11.68 14.47
CA GLU A 10 1.15 -11.89 14.04
C GLU A 10 1.25 -12.06 12.51
N ALA A 11 0.39 -12.88 11.90
CA ALA A 11 0.38 -13.07 10.45
C ALA A 11 0.02 -11.78 9.71
N ILE A 12 -1.01 -11.06 10.18
CA ILE A 12 -1.43 -9.78 9.61
C ILE A 12 -0.30 -8.75 9.70
N THR A 13 0.40 -8.68 10.84
CA THR A 13 1.56 -7.79 11.00
C THR A 13 2.68 -8.16 10.02
N ARG A 14 3.01 -9.46 9.88
CA ARG A 14 4.01 -9.93 8.91
C ARG A 14 3.62 -9.60 7.46
N GLN A 15 2.35 -9.73 7.12
CA GLN A 15 1.86 -9.39 5.78
C GLN A 15 1.92 -7.88 5.51
N LEU A 16 1.59 -7.05 6.51
CA LEU A 16 1.75 -5.60 6.40
C LEU A 16 3.22 -5.20 6.17
N GLN A 17 4.15 -5.81 6.91
CA GLN A 17 5.59 -5.59 6.72
C GLN A 17 6.08 -6.05 5.35
N THR A 18 5.49 -7.11 4.81
CA THR A 18 5.78 -7.58 3.45
C THR A 18 5.26 -6.59 2.40
N ALA A 19 4.05 -6.05 2.59
CA ALA A 19 3.51 -5.01 1.73
C ALA A 19 4.39 -3.75 1.70
N ILE A 20 4.91 -3.31 2.87
CA ILE A 20 5.85 -2.19 2.96
C ILE A 20 7.12 -2.45 2.15
N LYS A 21 7.70 -3.65 2.25
CA LYS A 21 8.88 -4.04 1.45
C LYS A 21 8.59 -4.03 -0.05
N ILE A 22 7.41 -4.51 -0.46
CA ILE A 22 6.97 -4.48 -1.86
C ILE A 22 6.79 -3.04 -2.33
N ALA A 23 6.14 -2.18 -1.54
CA ALA A 23 5.95 -0.76 -1.86
C ALA A 23 7.30 -0.05 -2.05
N ARG A 24 8.27 -0.30 -1.17
CA ARG A 24 9.63 0.25 -1.31
C ARG A 24 10.34 -0.21 -2.59
N LYS A 25 10.13 -1.47 -3.00
CA LYS A 25 10.77 -2.03 -4.21
C LYS A 25 10.10 -1.57 -5.50
N HIS A 26 8.78 -1.39 -5.50
CA HIS A 26 7.97 -1.16 -6.71
C HIS A 26 7.30 0.21 -6.77
N GLY A 27 7.58 1.10 -5.81
CA GLY A 27 6.97 2.42 -5.65
C GLY A 27 5.60 2.39 -4.94
N SER A 28 4.81 1.33 -5.10
CA SER A 28 3.51 1.19 -4.46
C SER A 28 3.11 -0.28 -4.27
N ALA A 29 2.25 -0.55 -3.30
CA ALA A 29 1.63 -1.86 -3.08
C ALA A 29 0.16 -1.72 -2.70
N VAL A 30 -0.68 -2.63 -3.21
CA VAL A 30 -2.08 -2.75 -2.80
C VAL A 30 -2.25 -3.97 -1.91
N VAL A 31 -2.80 -3.75 -0.73
CA VAL A 31 -3.23 -4.78 0.20
C VAL A 31 -4.75 -4.89 0.18
N ILE A 32 -5.26 -6.11 0.26
CA ILE A 32 -6.69 -6.42 0.35
C ILE A 32 -6.89 -7.20 1.65
N GLY A 33 -7.81 -6.76 2.49
CA GLY A 33 -8.15 -7.44 3.73
C GLY A 33 -9.61 -7.28 4.06
N HIS A 34 -10.10 -8.12 4.97
CA HIS A 34 -11.47 -8.09 5.47
C HIS A 34 -11.52 -7.33 6.79
N PRO A 35 -12.67 -6.73 7.13
CA PRO A 35 -12.84 -5.94 8.35
C PRO A 35 -13.06 -6.83 9.58
N TYR A 36 -12.18 -7.80 9.83
CA TYR A 36 -12.19 -8.57 11.06
C TYR A 36 -11.65 -7.72 12.22
N PRO A 37 -12.14 -7.89 13.45
CA PRO A 37 -11.63 -7.15 14.62
C PRO A 37 -10.11 -7.22 14.74
N VAL A 38 -9.53 -8.41 14.61
CA VAL A 38 -8.08 -8.62 14.65
C VAL A 38 -7.32 -7.87 13.54
N THR A 39 -7.91 -7.73 12.35
CA THR A 39 -7.30 -6.98 11.24
C THR A 39 -7.32 -5.50 11.55
N LEU A 40 -8.45 -4.99 12.04
CA LEU A 40 -8.59 -3.58 12.40
C LEU A 40 -7.66 -3.20 13.56
N ASP A 41 -7.56 -4.03 14.61
CA ASP A 41 -6.68 -3.79 15.76
C ASP A 41 -5.20 -3.67 15.34
N VAL A 42 -4.76 -4.50 14.39
CA VAL A 42 -3.39 -4.40 13.86
C VAL A 42 -3.23 -3.14 13.01
N LEU A 43 -4.19 -2.83 12.14
CA LEU A 43 -4.13 -1.64 11.30
C LEU A 43 -4.13 -0.34 12.12
N GLU A 44 -4.98 -0.22 13.14
CA GLU A 44 -5.01 0.93 14.03
C GLU A 44 -3.66 1.17 14.73
N ARG A 45 -2.98 0.09 15.14
CA ARG A 45 -1.67 0.17 15.79
C ARG A 45 -0.54 0.49 14.81
N GLU A 46 -0.57 -0.08 13.60
CA GLU A 46 0.57 -0.07 12.68
C GLU A 46 0.51 1.05 11.63
N LEU A 47 -0.69 1.44 11.15
CA LEU A 47 -0.83 2.48 10.13
C LEU A 47 -0.21 3.82 10.53
N PRO A 48 -0.34 4.33 11.79
CA PRO A 48 0.30 5.58 12.20
C PRO A 48 1.82 5.57 12.06
N LYS A 49 2.45 4.40 12.17
CA LYS A 49 3.91 4.22 12.09
C LYS A 49 4.43 4.17 10.66
N LEU A 50 3.56 4.13 9.65
CA LEU A 50 3.99 4.05 8.25
C LEU A 50 4.73 5.30 7.79
N LYS A 51 4.29 6.48 8.27
CA LYS A 51 4.90 7.76 7.91
C LYS A 51 6.35 7.85 8.36
N ASP A 52 6.64 7.38 9.57
CA ASP A 52 8.01 7.31 10.10
C ASP A 52 8.89 6.31 9.32
N GLN A 53 8.26 5.36 8.62
CA GLN A 53 8.91 4.40 7.74
C GLN A 53 9.03 4.90 6.28
N GLY A 54 8.65 6.15 6.00
CA GLY A 54 8.66 6.72 4.65
C GLY A 54 7.62 6.08 3.72
N VAL A 55 6.56 5.50 4.27
CA VAL A 55 5.44 4.94 3.51
C VAL A 55 4.20 5.78 3.75
N GLU A 56 3.60 6.25 2.67
CA GLU A 56 2.34 6.99 2.71
C GLU A 56 1.16 6.06 2.40
N TRP A 57 0.09 6.20 3.18
CA TRP A 57 -1.18 5.55 2.89
C TRP A 57 -2.03 6.49 2.03
N ILE A 58 -2.33 6.08 0.80
CA ILE A 58 -3.13 6.83 -0.16
C ILE A 58 -4.39 6.07 -0.53
N ASP A 59 -5.42 6.79 -0.97
CA ASP A 59 -6.61 6.17 -1.53
C ASP A 59 -6.35 5.59 -2.93
N LEU A 60 -7.26 4.72 -3.38
CA LEU A 60 -7.11 4.01 -4.64
C LEU A 60 -7.13 4.95 -5.86
N ARG A 61 -7.87 6.07 -5.82
CA ARG A 61 -7.90 7.02 -6.93
C ARG A 61 -6.54 7.70 -7.06
N SER A 62 -5.98 8.17 -5.95
CA SER A 62 -4.63 8.75 -5.90
C SER A 62 -3.60 7.76 -6.47
N MET A 63 -3.67 6.48 -6.08
CA MET A 63 -2.76 5.46 -6.61
C MET A 63 -2.92 5.23 -8.12
N ILE A 64 -4.15 5.22 -8.63
CA ILE A 64 -4.42 5.08 -10.07
C ILE A 64 -3.90 6.30 -10.82
N SER A 65 -4.05 7.51 -10.29
CA SER A 65 -3.50 8.74 -10.86
C SER A 65 -1.97 8.72 -10.88
N GLU A 66 -1.31 8.32 -9.79
CA GLU A 66 0.15 8.18 -9.71
C GLU A 66 0.67 7.18 -10.75
N ARG A 67 0.04 6.00 -10.86
CA ARG A 67 0.43 4.99 -11.87
C ARG A 67 0.03 5.38 -13.29
N GLY A 68 -1.09 6.05 -13.46
CA GLY A 68 -1.62 6.52 -14.75
C GLY A 68 -0.75 7.61 -15.34
N ASN A 69 -0.26 8.55 -14.52
CA ASN A 69 0.73 9.54 -14.92
C ASN A 69 2.08 8.89 -15.28
N GLN A 70 2.45 7.77 -14.67
CA GLN A 70 3.66 7.02 -15.07
C GLN A 70 3.45 6.12 -16.29
N ALA A 71 2.22 5.91 -16.74
CA ALA A 71 1.88 5.00 -17.83
C ALA A 71 1.59 5.76 -19.13
N SER A 72 2.63 6.21 -19.84
CA SER A 72 2.77 5.95 -21.28
C SER A 72 4.03 6.59 -21.88
N ALA A 73 4.77 5.80 -22.66
CA ALA A 73 5.85 6.27 -23.55
C ALA A 73 5.33 7.14 -24.73
N ALA A 74 4.02 7.38 -24.80
CA ALA A 74 3.34 8.17 -25.83
C ALA A 74 3.09 9.62 -25.42
N HIS A 75 3.48 10.03 -24.21
CA HIS A 75 3.30 11.39 -23.71
C HIS A 75 4.64 12.04 -23.39
N GLY A 76 4.73 13.34 -23.67
CA GLY A 76 5.97 14.11 -23.81
C GLY A 76 6.98 13.92 -22.67
N LYS A 77 8.24 14.27 -22.95
CA LYS A 77 9.43 14.07 -22.10
C LYS A 77 9.09 14.11 -20.59
N ASN A 78 9.10 12.93 -19.96
CA ASN A 78 8.81 12.65 -18.54
C ASN A 78 7.35 12.34 -18.15
N GLY A 79 6.41 12.12 -19.09
CA GLY A 79 5.10 11.52 -18.78
C GLY A 79 4.15 12.38 -17.94
N VAL A 80 4.43 13.67 -17.74
CA VAL A 80 3.59 14.56 -16.92
C VAL A 80 2.47 15.17 -17.77
N TYR A 81 1.22 14.91 -17.43
CA TYR A 81 0.08 15.71 -17.90
C TYR A 81 0.14 17.10 -17.25
N ARG A 82 0.14 18.15 -18.06
CA ARG A 82 0.10 19.55 -17.62
C ARG A 82 -1.25 20.17 -17.92
#